data_AF-A0A821KC87-F1
#
_entry.id   AF-A0A821KC87-F1
#
_cell.length_a   1.000
_cell.length_b   1.000
_cell.length_c   1.000
_cell.angle_alpha   90.00
_cell.angle_beta   90.00
_cell.angle_gamma   90.00
#
_symmetry.space_group_name_H-M   'P 1'
#
loop_
_entity.id
_entity.type
_entity.pdbx_description
1 polymer ?
#
loop_
_entity_poly.entity_id
_entity_poly.type
_entity_poly.pdbx_seq_one_letter_code
_entity_poly.pdbx_strand_id
1 'polypeptide(L)'
;MIHEYRSSYRENSKAIETIANFAREYRPDDALQWYLKTTFLYRMINKALKVKDIDQLHVLRCFMKDLTQCFIREHRKLIETGKEKLIVYRGMKLSRDQIGKFTDNLGQLISTNGILITTSDCLTALNQVISNQKNANLCSILLEIECDLLHMNGIDIIADLEEEYHMILFNSNATFRLVNVKMNEEITLIQLTLSNESQTIKEKYINDSRRRIANISLDILFGQLMCDMGLWKESQHCLEYLLNSSQLNNEDLIRIEYSLGDVYQWKAEWYDARKYYDRAYAIIKNVQPKNIK
;
A
#
# COMPACT_ATOMS: atom_id res chain seq x y z
N MET A 1 8.78 15.67 3.48
CA MET A 1 7.99 15.68 2.23
C MET A 1 8.48 16.72 1.22
N ILE A 2 8.19 18.02 1.37
CA ILE A 2 8.47 19.03 0.32
C ILE A 2 9.97 19.35 0.18
N HIS A 3 10.72 19.40 1.29
CA HIS A 3 12.14 19.74 1.29
C HIS A 3 13.04 18.64 0.70
N GLU A 4 12.77 17.36 1.00
CA GLU A 4 13.52 16.22 0.44
C GLU A 4 13.40 16.17 -1.09
N TYR A 5 12.24 16.53 -1.64
CA TYR A 5 11.97 16.42 -3.07
C TYR A 5 12.52 17.57 -3.91
N ARG A 6 12.55 18.80 -3.36
CA ARG A 6 13.22 19.94 -4.02
C ARG A 6 14.70 19.65 -4.35
N SER A 7 15.36 18.80 -3.56
CA SER A 7 16.75 18.40 -3.81
C SER A 7 16.93 17.49 -5.03
N SER A 8 15.93 16.65 -5.35
CA SER A 8 15.99 15.67 -6.45
C SER A 8 15.61 16.24 -7.82
N TYR A 9 15.06 17.46 -7.87
CA TYR A 9 14.58 18.12 -9.10
C TYR A 9 15.20 19.50 -9.31
N ARG A 10 16.39 19.76 -8.75
CA ARG A 10 17.06 21.09 -8.77
C ARG A 10 17.17 21.71 -10.17
N GLU A 11 17.18 20.90 -11.23
CA GLU A 11 17.32 21.35 -12.63
C GLU A 11 15.99 21.38 -13.41
N ASN A 12 14.87 20.91 -12.83
CA ASN A 12 13.58 20.90 -13.50
C ASN A 12 12.67 22.02 -12.96
N SER A 13 12.72 23.18 -13.60
CA SER A 13 11.98 24.39 -13.23
C SER A 13 10.47 24.16 -13.09
N LYS A 14 9.86 23.40 -14.00
CA LYS A 14 8.42 23.07 -13.99
C LYS A 14 8.04 22.18 -12.81
N ALA A 15 8.89 21.22 -12.45
CA ALA A 15 8.68 20.38 -11.27
C ALA A 15 8.79 21.20 -9.96
N ILE A 16 9.77 22.11 -9.88
CA ILE A 16 9.94 23.01 -8.72
C ILE A 16 8.72 23.92 -8.53
N GLU A 17 8.20 24.50 -9.62
CA GLU A 17 6.99 25.33 -9.60
C GLU A 17 5.77 24.52 -9.14
N THR A 18 5.59 23.32 -9.68
CA THR A 18 4.49 22.42 -9.29
C THR A 18 4.52 22.08 -7.80
N ILE A 19 5.72 21.83 -7.25
CA ILE A 19 5.92 21.57 -5.82
C ILE A 19 5.61 22.82 -4.99
N ALA A 20 5.98 24.02 -5.47
CA ALA A 20 5.66 25.27 -4.79
C ALA A 20 4.15 25.55 -4.76
N ASN A 21 3.45 25.29 -5.87
CA ASN A 21 2.00 25.42 -5.94
C ASN A 21 1.31 24.43 -5.00
N PHE A 22 1.75 23.17 -4.98
CA PHE A 22 1.26 22.20 -4.00
C PHE A 22 1.45 22.69 -2.56
N ALA A 23 2.62 23.21 -2.21
CA ALA A 23 2.90 23.72 -0.86
C ALA A 23 1.94 24.86 -0.43
N ARG A 24 1.49 25.68 -1.38
CA ARG A 24 0.66 26.87 -1.13
C ARG A 24 -0.83 26.58 -1.18
N GLU A 25 -1.25 25.69 -2.07
CA GLU A 25 -2.67 25.54 -2.47
C GLU A 25 -3.27 24.20 -2.06
N TYR A 26 -2.46 23.25 -1.56
CA TYR A 26 -2.96 21.94 -1.18
C TYR A 26 -4.05 22.00 -0.11
N ARG A 27 -5.15 21.28 -0.36
CA ARG A 27 -6.21 20.98 0.59
C ARG A 27 -6.44 19.47 0.64
N PRO A 28 -6.78 18.90 1.80
CA PRO A 28 -7.04 17.46 1.94
C PRO A 28 -8.06 16.92 0.94
N ASP A 29 -9.13 17.68 0.67
CA ASP A 29 -10.20 17.27 -0.24
C ASP A 29 -9.76 17.18 -1.71
N ASP A 30 -8.67 17.85 -2.08
CA ASP A 30 -8.13 17.88 -3.44
C ASP A 30 -7.01 16.84 -3.64
N ALA A 31 -6.74 15.97 -2.67
CA ALA A 31 -5.61 15.06 -2.70
C ALA A 31 -5.58 14.16 -3.95
N LEU A 32 -6.74 13.67 -4.40
CA LEU A 32 -6.85 12.87 -5.62
C LEU A 32 -6.48 13.66 -6.89
N GLN A 33 -6.92 14.91 -6.96
CA GLN A 33 -6.61 15.83 -8.07
C GLN A 33 -5.11 16.15 -8.09
N TRP A 34 -4.52 16.45 -6.93
CA TRP A 34 -3.07 16.67 -6.81
C TRP A 34 -2.26 15.43 -7.18
N TYR A 35 -2.74 14.24 -6.80
CA TYR A 35 -2.12 12.98 -7.16
C TYR A 35 -2.09 12.76 -8.69
N LEU A 36 -3.19 13.06 -9.39
CA LEU A 36 -3.31 12.89 -10.84
C LEU A 36 -2.60 13.99 -11.64
N LYS A 37 -2.80 15.25 -11.26
CA LYS A 37 -2.30 16.43 -11.97
C LYS A 37 -0.78 16.55 -11.89
N THR A 38 -0.19 16.08 -10.80
CA THR A 38 1.25 16.25 -10.57
C THR A 38 2.02 14.96 -10.78
N THR A 39 2.97 15.01 -11.71
CA THR A 39 3.84 13.86 -11.98
C THR A 39 4.68 13.45 -10.77
N PHE A 40 4.93 14.37 -9.83
CA PHE A 40 5.80 14.09 -8.69
C PHE A 40 5.09 13.23 -7.62
N LEU A 41 3.88 13.56 -7.17
CA LEU A 41 3.16 12.78 -6.15
C LEU A 41 2.87 11.36 -6.63
N TYR A 42 2.36 11.25 -7.86
CA TYR A 42 2.14 9.96 -8.52
C TYR A 42 3.42 9.10 -8.50
N ARG A 43 4.56 9.67 -8.91
CA ARG A 43 5.83 8.94 -8.96
C ARG A 43 6.34 8.58 -7.57
N MET A 44 6.26 9.50 -6.61
CA MET A 44 6.71 9.27 -5.23
C MET A 44 5.98 8.12 -4.58
N ILE A 45 4.65 8.19 -4.59
CA ILE A 45 3.79 7.23 -3.90
C ILE A 45 3.95 5.85 -4.55
N ASN A 46 3.86 5.75 -5.88
CA ASN A 46 4.00 4.46 -6.54
C ASN A 46 5.41 3.89 -6.43
N LYS A 47 6.46 4.73 -6.41
CA LYS A 47 7.82 4.25 -6.13
C LYS A 47 7.93 3.69 -4.72
N ALA A 48 7.51 4.46 -3.72
CA ALA A 48 7.58 4.08 -2.32
C ALA A 48 6.81 2.78 -2.03
N LEU A 49 5.59 2.65 -2.57
CA LEU A 49 4.79 1.43 -2.49
C LEU A 49 5.47 0.25 -3.20
N LYS A 50 6.02 0.47 -4.40
CA LYS A 50 6.64 -0.60 -5.20
C LYS A 50 7.89 -1.19 -4.55
N VAL A 51 8.73 -0.35 -3.92
CA VAL A 51 9.96 -0.79 -3.26
C VAL A 51 9.78 -1.00 -1.75
N LYS A 52 8.57 -0.79 -1.22
CA LYS A 52 8.25 -0.85 0.21
C LYS A 52 9.14 0.08 1.04
N ASP A 53 9.39 1.29 0.55
CA ASP A 53 10.18 2.33 1.24
C ASP A 53 9.38 2.88 2.42
N ILE A 54 9.58 2.29 3.61
CA ILE A 54 8.81 2.60 4.80
C ILE A 54 9.05 4.04 5.26
N ASP A 55 10.28 4.55 5.15
CA ASP A 55 10.61 5.92 5.53
C ASP A 55 9.88 6.91 4.64
N GLN A 56 9.90 6.70 3.32
CA GLN A 56 9.18 7.54 2.37
C GLN A 56 7.66 7.44 2.56
N LEU A 57 7.12 6.24 2.80
CA LEU A 57 5.69 6.05 3.11
C LEU A 57 5.30 6.76 4.41
N HIS A 58 6.15 6.72 5.43
CA HIS A 58 5.94 7.44 6.68
C HIS A 58 5.90 8.95 6.43
N VAL A 59 6.83 9.50 5.64
CA VAL A 59 6.82 10.92 5.25
C VAL A 59 5.55 11.30 4.49
N LEU A 60 5.03 10.41 3.63
CA LEU A 60 3.83 10.63 2.81
C LEU A 60 2.52 10.31 3.54
N ARG A 61 2.57 9.81 4.78
CA ARG A 61 1.42 9.23 5.49
C ARG A 61 0.20 10.16 5.59
N CYS A 62 0.42 11.46 5.82
CA CYS A 62 -0.66 12.43 5.93
C CYS A 62 -1.37 12.61 4.58
N PHE A 63 -0.62 12.76 3.50
CA PHE A 63 -1.18 12.86 2.16
C PHE A 63 -1.89 11.55 1.75
N MET A 64 -1.30 10.39 2.07
CA MET A 64 -1.91 9.08 1.81
C MET A 64 -3.24 8.89 2.55
N LYS A 65 -3.35 9.40 3.78
CA LYS A 65 -4.59 9.42 4.54
C LYS A 65 -5.66 10.25 3.81
N ASP A 66 -5.32 11.45 3.40
CA ASP A 66 -6.26 12.36 2.71
C ASP A 66 -6.66 11.80 1.33
N LEU A 67 -5.72 11.20 0.60
CA LEU A 67 -5.97 10.49 -0.65
C LEU A 67 -6.95 9.32 -0.44
N THR A 68 -6.75 8.53 0.62
CA THR A 68 -7.65 7.43 0.98
C THR A 68 -9.06 7.93 1.30
N GLN A 69 -9.20 9.09 1.97
CA GLN A 69 -10.50 9.71 2.22
C GLN A 69 -11.19 10.16 0.94
N CYS A 70 -10.44 10.76 -0.01
CA CYS A 70 -10.98 11.13 -1.32
C CYS A 70 -11.51 9.90 -2.06
N PHE A 71 -10.72 8.84 -2.10
CA PHE A 71 -11.14 7.54 -2.62
C PHE A 71 -12.47 7.10 -1.98
N ILE A 72 -12.60 7.11 -0.64
CA ILE A 72 -13.82 6.62 0.05
C ILE A 72 -15.05 7.42 -0.38
N ARG A 73 -14.89 8.73 -0.57
CA ARG A 73 -15.94 9.62 -1.04
C ARG A 73 -16.35 9.29 -2.49
N GLU A 74 -15.40 9.11 -3.40
CA GLU A 74 -15.71 8.75 -4.80
C GLU A 74 -16.38 7.38 -4.91
N HIS A 75 -15.93 6.40 -4.10
CA HIS A 75 -16.56 5.08 -4.06
C HIS A 75 -18.02 5.17 -3.58
N ARG A 76 -18.31 6.02 -2.58
CA ARG A 76 -19.69 6.24 -2.12
C ARG A 76 -20.57 6.82 -3.23
N LYS A 77 -20.09 7.83 -3.95
CA LYS A 77 -20.81 8.40 -5.11
C LYS A 77 -21.08 7.34 -6.17
N LEU A 78 -20.09 6.47 -6.45
CA LEU A 78 -20.26 5.38 -7.41
C LEU A 78 -21.40 4.43 -7.00
N ILE A 79 -21.47 4.04 -5.73
CA ILE A 79 -22.57 3.20 -5.22
C ILE A 79 -23.92 3.92 -5.34
N GLU A 80 -23.96 5.22 -5.05
CA GLU A 80 -25.19 6.04 -5.16
C GLU A 80 -25.71 6.13 -6.61
N THR A 81 -24.88 5.90 -7.63
CA THR A 81 -25.34 5.84 -9.03
C THR A 81 -26.21 4.62 -9.34
N GLY A 82 -26.20 3.58 -8.49
CA GLY A 82 -26.94 2.34 -8.71
C GLY A 82 -26.34 1.42 -9.79
N LYS A 83 -25.12 1.69 -10.27
CA LYS A 83 -24.40 0.77 -11.16
C LYS A 83 -24.12 -0.54 -10.41
N GLU A 84 -24.59 -1.67 -10.96
CA GLU A 84 -24.39 -2.99 -10.34
C GLU A 84 -23.05 -3.62 -10.73
N LYS A 85 -22.62 -3.39 -11.97
CA LYS A 85 -21.40 -3.96 -12.54
C LYS A 85 -20.61 -2.91 -13.29
N LEU A 86 -19.30 -3.08 -13.27
CA LEU A 86 -18.36 -2.24 -13.98
C LEU A 86 -17.23 -3.11 -14.54
N ILE A 87 -16.92 -2.96 -15.82
CA ILE A 87 -15.77 -3.60 -16.45
C ILE A 87 -14.78 -2.51 -16.84
N VAL A 88 -13.52 -2.70 -16.47
CA VAL A 88 -12.44 -1.76 -16.77
C VAL A 88 -11.22 -2.47 -17.33
N TYR A 89 -10.43 -1.71 -18.06
CA TYR A 89 -9.32 -2.20 -18.83
C TYR A 89 -8.03 -1.46 -18.50
N ARG A 90 -6.91 -2.17 -18.62
CA ARG A 90 -5.58 -1.56 -18.58
C ARG A 90 -4.64 -2.24 -19.55
N GLY A 91 -4.05 -1.45 -20.42
CA GLY A 91 -2.95 -1.90 -21.28
C GLY A 91 -1.62 -1.87 -20.53
N MET A 92 -0.83 -2.93 -20.64
CA MET A 92 0.54 -2.94 -20.14
C MET A 92 1.45 -3.90 -20.91
N LYS A 93 2.73 -3.88 -20.58
CA LYS A 93 3.74 -4.80 -21.09
C LYS A 93 4.45 -5.49 -19.95
N LEU A 94 4.56 -6.81 -20.00
CA LEU A 94 5.29 -7.61 -19.01
C LEU A 94 6.22 -8.59 -19.71
N SER A 95 7.22 -9.10 -18.98
CA SER A 95 8.06 -10.18 -19.50
C SER A 95 7.29 -11.50 -19.55
N ARG A 96 7.78 -12.46 -20.34
CA ARG A 96 7.21 -13.82 -20.37
C ARG A 96 7.21 -14.49 -18.99
N ASP A 97 8.26 -14.30 -18.21
CA ASP A 97 8.34 -14.85 -16.84
C ASP A 97 7.23 -14.28 -15.94
N GLN A 98 6.93 -12.98 -16.09
CA GLN A 98 5.84 -12.36 -15.34
C GLN A 98 4.48 -12.89 -15.78
N ILE A 99 4.28 -13.14 -17.09
CA ILE A 99 3.06 -13.81 -17.59
C ILE A 99 2.96 -15.23 -17.04
N GLY A 100 4.06 -15.98 -17.02
CA GLY A 100 4.11 -17.33 -16.44
C GLY A 100 3.59 -17.35 -15.01
N LYS A 101 3.94 -16.35 -14.20
CA LYS A 101 3.41 -16.21 -12.83
C LYS A 101 1.90 -16.06 -12.78
N PHE A 102 1.25 -15.41 -13.77
CA PHE A 102 -0.21 -15.39 -13.80
C PHE A 102 -0.76 -16.78 -14.08
N THR A 103 -0.23 -17.49 -15.08
CA THR A 103 -0.65 -18.85 -15.39
C THR A 103 -0.51 -19.80 -14.21
N ASP A 104 0.61 -19.73 -13.49
CA ASP A 104 0.90 -20.58 -12.32
C ASP A 104 0.00 -20.28 -11.11
N ASN A 105 -0.58 -19.08 -11.06
CA ASN A 105 -1.40 -18.60 -9.94
C ASN A 105 -2.87 -18.41 -10.34
N LEU A 106 -3.35 -19.17 -11.34
CA LEU A 106 -4.76 -19.15 -11.75
C LEU A 106 -5.67 -19.42 -10.55
N GLY A 107 -6.72 -18.62 -10.39
CA GLY A 107 -7.64 -18.70 -9.27
C GLY A 107 -7.10 -18.11 -7.97
N GLN A 108 -5.86 -17.62 -7.89
CA GLN A 108 -5.33 -16.97 -6.68
C GLN A 108 -5.69 -15.47 -6.63
N LEU A 109 -5.53 -14.89 -5.44
CA LEU A 109 -5.61 -13.44 -5.25
C LEU A 109 -4.28 -12.77 -5.64
N ILE A 110 -4.39 -11.66 -6.36
CA ILE A 110 -3.29 -10.78 -6.72
C ILE A 110 -3.56 -9.37 -6.20
N SER A 111 -2.51 -8.66 -5.83
CA SER A 111 -2.56 -7.25 -5.42
C SER A 111 -1.62 -6.42 -6.28
N THR A 112 -1.95 -5.16 -6.51
CA THR A 112 -1.04 -4.23 -7.18
C THR A 112 -0.12 -3.55 -6.16
N ASN A 113 1.17 -3.46 -6.47
CA ASN A 113 2.13 -2.75 -5.61
C ASN A 113 2.05 -1.22 -5.83
N GLY A 114 0.85 -0.65 -5.71
CA GLY A 114 0.55 0.73 -6.07
C GLY A 114 -0.90 0.94 -6.45
N ILE A 115 -1.26 2.21 -6.69
CA ILE A 115 -2.58 2.59 -7.18
C ILE A 115 -2.68 2.19 -8.66
N LEU A 116 -3.75 1.46 -9.01
CA LEU A 116 -3.98 0.99 -10.36
C LEU A 116 -4.89 1.97 -11.11
N ILE A 117 -4.41 2.53 -12.21
CA ILE A 117 -5.22 3.38 -13.10
C ILE A 117 -5.74 2.53 -14.25
N THR A 118 -7.04 2.61 -14.51
CA THR A 118 -7.74 1.86 -15.56
C THR A 118 -8.68 2.80 -16.31
N THR A 119 -9.31 2.29 -17.36
CA THR A 119 -10.31 3.03 -18.14
C THR A 119 -11.47 2.09 -18.46
N SER A 120 -12.69 2.63 -18.57
CA SER A 120 -13.83 1.86 -19.06
C SER A 120 -13.78 1.62 -20.58
N ASP A 121 -12.97 2.38 -21.32
CA ASP A 121 -12.80 2.21 -22.76
C ASP A 121 -11.68 1.22 -23.12
N CYS A 122 -12.09 0.07 -23.65
CA CYS A 122 -11.18 -0.98 -24.11
C CYS A 122 -10.22 -0.49 -25.22
N LEU A 123 -10.68 0.39 -26.12
CA LEU A 123 -9.84 0.92 -27.20
C LEU A 123 -8.71 1.79 -26.66
N THR A 124 -9.01 2.65 -25.68
CA THR A 124 -7.99 3.43 -24.97
C THR A 124 -6.96 2.53 -24.30
N ALA A 125 -7.38 1.45 -23.65
CA ALA A 125 -6.45 0.48 -23.04
C ALA A 125 -5.59 -0.24 -24.09
N LEU A 126 -6.15 -0.66 -25.22
CA LEU A 126 -5.41 -1.30 -26.31
C LEU A 126 -4.37 -0.34 -26.92
N ASN A 127 -4.72 0.93 -27.10
CA ASN A 127 -3.80 1.94 -27.61
C ASN A 127 -2.58 2.15 -26.71
N GLN A 128 -2.69 1.96 -25.39
CA GLN A 128 -1.55 1.98 -24.45
C GLN A 128 -0.53 0.88 -24.73
N VAL A 129 -0.97 -0.26 -25.28
CA VAL A 129 -0.12 -1.41 -25.57
C VAL A 129 0.54 -1.28 -26.93
N ILE A 130 -0.22 -0.82 -27.93
CA ILE A 130 0.21 -0.66 -29.33
C ILE A 130 1.22 0.49 -29.50
N SER A 131 1.01 1.61 -28.80
CA SER A 131 1.82 2.83 -28.95
C SER A 131 3.23 2.75 -28.34
N ASN A 132 3.48 1.81 -27.42
CA ASN A 132 4.76 1.66 -26.75
C ASN A 132 5.75 0.87 -27.63
N GLN A 133 7.01 1.32 -27.73
CA GLN A 133 8.07 0.72 -28.57
C GLN A 133 8.14 -0.82 -28.48
N LYS A 134 8.39 -1.47 -29.62
CA LYS A 134 8.60 -2.93 -29.71
C LYS A 134 9.89 -3.30 -28.98
N ASN A 135 9.76 -3.77 -27.74
CA ASN A 135 10.82 -4.49 -27.06
C ASN A 135 10.56 -5.98 -27.25
N ALA A 136 11.49 -6.69 -27.91
CA ALA A 136 11.33 -8.11 -28.24
C ALA A 136 11.15 -9.02 -27.00
N ASN A 137 11.54 -8.54 -25.82
CA ASN A 137 11.46 -9.29 -24.56
C ASN A 137 10.17 -9.02 -23.76
N LEU A 138 9.30 -8.11 -24.22
CA LEU A 138 8.07 -7.76 -23.54
C LEU A 138 6.86 -8.17 -24.36
N CYS A 139 5.89 -8.79 -23.69
CA CYS A 139 4.63 -9.20 -24.25
C CYS A 139 3.55 -8.17 -23.92
N SER A 140 2.73 -7.88 -24.92
CA SER A 140 1.58 -7.01 -24.86
C SER A 140 0.44 -7.66 -24.08
N ILE A 141 -0.08 -6.96 -23.07
CA ILE A 141 -1.12 -7.49 -22.18
C ILE A 141 -2.27 -6.51 -22.08
N LEU A 142 -3.48 -7.04 -22.14
CA LEU A 142 -4.70 -6.36 -21.75
C LEU A 142 -5.20 -6.98 -20.45
N LEU A 143 -5.28 -6.19 -19.39
CA LEU A 143 -6.02 -6.55 -18.18
C LEU A 143 -7.48 -6.17 -18.40
N GLU A 144 -8.39 -7.10 -18.13
CA GLU A 144 -9.83 -6.88 -18.04
C GLU A 144 -10.26 -7.19 -16.61
N ILE A 145 -10.89 -6.23 -15.95
CA ILE A 145 -11.25 -6.32 -14.53
C ILE A 145 -12.76 -6.15 -14.40
N GLU A 146 -13.45 -7.21 -14.02
CA GLU A 146 -14.87 -7.17 -13.65
C GLU A 146 -15.00 -6.76 -12.18
N CYS A 147 -15.81 -5.75 -11.92
CA CYS A 147 -16.14 -5.24 -10.60
C CYS A 147 -17.64 -5.43 -10.37
N ASP A 148 -18.00 -6.32 -9.45
CA ASP A 148 -19.36 -6.44 -8.94
C ASP A 148 -19.53 -5.43 -7.80
N LEU A 149 -20.27 -4.35 -8.06
CA LEU A 149 -20.41 -3.23 -7.13
C LEU A 149 -21.46 -3.50 -6.03
N LEU A 150 -22.38 -4.45 -6.24
CA LEU A 150 -23.45 -4.77 -5.28
C LEU A 150 -22.93 -5.50 -4.04
N HIS A 151 -21.91 -6.35 -4.22
CA HIS A 151 -21.33 -7.15 -3.15
C HIS A 151 -20.11 -6.48 -2.49
N MET A 152 -19.89 -5.19 -2.78
CA MET A 152 -18.81 -4.40 -2.20
C MET A 152 -19.21 -3.86 -0.83
N ASN A 153 -18.93 -4.62 0.22
CA ASN A 153 -18.94 -4.11 1.59
C ASN A 153 -17.70 -3.21 1.75
N GLY A 154 -17.89 -1.93 1.41
CA GLY A 154 -16.87 -0.93 1.12
C GLY A 154 -15.52 -1.09 1.83
N ILE A 155 -14.45 -1.05 1.01
CA ILE A 155 -13.06 -0.60 1.27
C ILE A 155 -12.15 -0.86 0.04
N ASP A 156 -12.63 -1.54 -1.00
CA ASP A 156 -11.94 -1.52 -2.30
C ASP A 156 -12.30 -0.26 -3.05
N ILE A 157 -11.42 0.73 -2.86
CA ILE A 157 -11.79 2.10 -3.12
C ILE A 157 -11.54 2.44 -4.58
N ILE A 158 -12.61 2.29 -5.35
CA ILE A 158 -12.71 2.74 -6.72
C ILE A 158 -12.98 4.24 -6.71
N ALA A 159 -12.14 5.03 -7.37
CA ALA A 159 -12.51 6.38 -7.78
C ALA A 159 -12.92 6.34 -9.25
N ASP A 160 -14.21 6.55 -9.51
CA ASP A 160 -14.75 6.76 -10.85
C ASP A 160 -14.59 8.24 -11.20
N LEU A 161 -13.60 8.55 -12.02
CA LEU A 161 -13.34 9.89 -12.55
C LEU A 161 -13.54 9.90 -14.07
N GLU A 162 -14.43 9.05 -14.58
CA GLU A 162 -14.64 8.90 -16.02
C GLU A 162 -15.05 10.22 -16.68
N GLU A 163 -15.86 11.04 -16.01
CA GLU A 163 -16.32 12.33 -16.54
C GLU A 163 -15.21 13.39 -16.65
N GLU A 164 -14.24 13.39 -15.73
CA GLU A 164 -13.19 14.43 -15.68
C GLU A 164 -11.90 13.98 -16.35
N TYR A 165 -11.57 12.68 -16.26
CA TYR A 165 -10.27 12.13 -16.64
C TYR A 165 -10.33 10.86 -17.50
N HIS A 166 -11.52 10.32 -17.79
CA HIS A 166 -11.68 9.02 -18.46
C HIS A 166 -10.93 7.87 -17.77
N MET A 167 -10.87 7.94 -16.43
CA MET A 167 -10.06 7.07 -15.60
C MET A 167 -10.85 6.52 -14.42
N ILE A 168 -10.60 5.25 -14.13
CA ILE A 168 -11.10 4.56 -12.96
C ILE A 168 -9.89 4.06 -12.18
N LEU A 169 -9.78 4.47 -10.92
CA LEU A 169 -8.62 4.18 -10.09
C LEU A 169 -8.96 3.19 -8.99
N PHE A 170 -8.07 2.23 -8.76
CA PHE A 170 -8.10 1.36 -7.58
C PHE A 170 -7.02 1.78 -6.60
N ASN A 171 -7.38 1.91 -5.33
CA ASN A 171 -6.41 2.18 -4.27
C ASN A 171 -5.36 1.04 -4.16
N SER A 172 -4.22 1.36 -3.56
CA SER A 172 -3.05 0.49 -3.36
C SER A 172 -3.32 -0.82 -2.62
N ASN A 173 -4.45 -0.94 -1.93
CA ASN A 173 -4.85 -2.13 -1.19
C ASN A 173 -5.84 -3.00 -1.96
N ALA A 174 -6.25 -2.63 -3.18
CA ALA A 174 -7.20 -3.40 -3.97
C ALA A 174 -6.63 -4.77 -4.34
N THR A 175 -7.48 -5.79 -4.21
CA THR A 175 -7.13 -7.17 -4.53
C THR A 175 -8.05 -7.73 -5.59
N PHE A 176 -7.48 -8.53 -6.47
CA PHE A 176 -8.17 -9.09 -7.61
C PHE A 176 -7.99 -10.60 -7.62
N ARG A 177 -9.04 -11.35 -7.91
CA ARG A 177 -8.96 -12.78 -8.16
C ARG A 177 -8.62 -12.99 -9.63
N LEU A 178 -7.59 -13.78 -9.89
CA LEU A 178 -7.19 -14.13 -11.24
C LEU A 178 -8.14 -15.19 -11.79
N VAL A 179 -8.97 -14.82 -12.76
CA VAL A 179 -10.00 -15.70 -13.33
C VAL A 179 -9.46 -16.47 -14.52
N ASN A 180 -8.75 -15.79 -15.43
CA ASN A 180 -8.30 -16.40 -16.66
C ASN A 180 -7.05 -15.72 -17.25
N VAL A 181 -6.29 -16.50 -18.02
CA VAL A 181 -5.16 -16.03 -18.83
C VAL A 181 -5.31 -16.62 -20.23
N LYS A 182 -5.65 -15.79 -21.21
CA LYS A 182 -5.76 -16.20 -22.62
C LYS A 182 -4.59 -15.62 -23.40
N MET A 183 -3.71 -16.49 -23.88
CA MET A 183 -2.58 -16.08 -24.69
C MET A 183 -2.97 -16.10 -26.17
N ASN A 184 -3.02 -14.94 -26.82
CA ASN A 184 -3.11 -14.84 -28.28
C ASN A 184 -1.75 -14.42 -28.86
N GLU A 185 -1.59 -14.53 -30.17
CA GLU A 185 -0.33 -14.21 -30.87
C GLU A 185 0.12 -12.75 -30.67
N GLU A 186 -0.83 -11.81 -30.59
CA GLU A 186 -0.52 -10.38 -30.49
C GLU A 186 -0.65 -9.82 -29.07
N ILE A 187 -1.69 -10.22 -28.34
CA ILE A 187 -2.03 -9.68 -27.01
C ILE A 187 -2.47 -10.81 -26.10
N THR A 188 -1.89 -10.88 -24.91
CA THR A 188 -2.38 -11.76 -23.85
C THR A 188 -3.48 -11.04 -23.06
N LEU A 189 -4.65 -11.65 -22.94
CA LEU A 189 -5.75 -11.16 -22.12
C LEU A 189 -5.68 -11.82 -20.74
N ILE A 190 -5.64 -11.00 -19.69
CA ILE A 190 -5.71 -11.45 -18.30
C ILE A 190 -7.02 -10.94 -17.72
N GLN A 191 -7.89 -11.86 -17.32
CA GLN A 191 -9.20 -11.56 -16.77
C GLN A 191 -9.15 -11.66 -15.26
N LEU A 192 -9.61 -10.62 -14.58
CA LEU A 192 -9.59 -10.46 -13.13
C LEU A 192 -10.99 -10.12 -12.64
N THR A 193 -11.31 -10.51 -11.42
CA THR A 193 -12.47 -9.99 -10.70
C THR A 193 -12.01 -9.25 -9.45
N LEU A 194 -12.54 -8.07 -9.19
CA LEU A 194 -12.30 -7.38 -7.92
C LEU A 194 -12.81 -8.23 -6.77
N SER A 195 -12.03 -8.36 -5.69
CA SER A 195 -12.33 -9.27 -4.59
C SER A 195 -12.16 -8.60 -3.24
N ASN A 196 -13.22 -8.66 -2.43
CA ASN A 196 -13.22 -8.24 -1.03
C ASN A 196 -12.62 -9.27 -0.07
N GLU A 197 -12.12 -10.42 -0.55
CA GLU A 197 -11.65 -11.48 0.36
C GLU A 197 -10.43 -11.07 1.19
N SER A 198 -9.61 -10.16 0.66
CA SER A 198 -8.50 -9.58 1.43
C SER A 198 -9.00 -8.72 2.60
N GLN A 199 -10.24 -8.26 2.57
CA GLN A 199 -10.82 -7.42 3.60
C GLN A 199 -10.95 -8.17 4.92
N THR A 200 -11.40 -9.42 4.92
CA THR A 200 -11.47 -10.21 6.15
C THR A 200 -10.08 -10.41 6.77
N ILE A 201 -9.06 -10.62 5.94
CA ILE A 201 -7.67 -10.73 6.41
C ILE A 201 -7.19 -9.41 7.02
N LYS A 202 -7.42 -8.28 6.32
CA LYS A 202 -7.08 -6.93 6.78
C LYS A 202 -7.79 -6.60 8.09
N GLU A 203 -9.09 -6.81 8.16
CA GLU A 203 -9.91 -6.53 9.35
C GLU A 203 -9.49 -7.37 10.53
N LYS A 204 -9.21 -8.66 10.32
CA LYS A 204 -8.65 -9.52 11.36
C LYS A 204 -7.33 -8.95 11.86
N TYR A 205 -6.40 -8.64 10.97
CA TYR A 205 -5.10 -8.06 11.32
C TYR A 205 -5.24 -6.72 12.07
N ILE A 206 -6.10 -5.83 11.58
CA ILE A 206 -6.40 -4.53 12.21
C ILE A 206 -7.03 -4.73 13.58
N ASN A 207 -7.99 -5.64 13.73
CA ASN A 207 -8.67 -5.88 15.00
C ASN A 207 -7.74 -6.52 16.03
N ASP A 208 -6.94 -7.50 15.62
CA ASP A 208 -5.89 -8.10 16.45
C ASP A 208 -4.84 -7.05 16.84
N SER A 209 -4.49 -6.15 15.92
CA SER A 209 -3.60 -5.01 16.20
C SER A 209 -4.25 -3.97 17.10
N ARG A 210 -5.54 -3.65 16.95
CA ARG A 210 -6.28 -2.71 17.82
C ARG A 210 -6.41 -3.21 19.26
N ARG A 211 -6.63 -4.51 19.43
CA ARG A 211 -6.57 -5.16 20.75
C ARG A 211 -5.20 -4.98 21.40
N ARG A 212 -4.13 -4.97 20.60
CA ARG A 212 -2.76 -4.65 21.04
C ARG A 212 -2.56 -3.13 21.30
N ILE A 213 -3.12 -2.25 20.46
CA ILE A 213 -2.98 -0.76 20.53
C ILE A 213 -3.53 -0.16 21.81
N ALA A 214 -4.62 -0.71 22.37
CA ALA A 214 -5.25 -0.13 23.57
C ALA A 214 -4.27 0.09 24.74
N ASN A 215 -3.14 -0.62 24.75
CA ASN A 215 -2.08 -0.52 25.75
C ASN A 215 -0.67 -0.38 25.14
N ILE A 216 -0.52 -0.02 23.86
CA ILE A 216 0.79 0.06 23.18
C ILE A 216 0.86 1.35 22.37
N SER A 217 1.98 2.08 22.48
CA SER A 217 2.21 3.27 21.67
C SER A 217 2.25 2.95 20.17
N LEU A 218 1.80 3.90 19.34
CA LEU A 218 1.76 3.72 17.88
C LEU A 218 3.16 3.43 17.30
N ASP A 219 4.20 3.99 17.89
CA ASP A 219 5.58 3.81 17.42
C ASP A 219 6.08 2.38 17.69
N ILE A 220 5.74 1.79 18.85
CA ILE A 220 6.09 0.39 19.16
C ILE A 220 5.34 -0.56 18.23
N LEU A 221 4.03 -0.31 18.02
CA LEU A 221 3.24 -1.11 17.08
C LEU A 221 3.84 -1.04 15.68
N PHE A 222 4.29 0.14 15.24
CA PHE A 222 4.92 0.31 13.94
C PHE A 222 6.21 -0.51 13.82
N GLY A 223 7.04 -0.51 14.87
CA GLY A 223 8.20 -1.41 14.98
C GLY A 223 7.83 -2.88 14.83
N GLN A 224 6.79 -3.34 15.54
CA GLN A 224 6.31 -4.73 15.45
C GLN A 224 5.76 -5.08 14.06
N LEU A 225 4.98 -4.19 13.46
CA LEU A 225 4.46 -4.36 12.10
C LEU A 225 5.60 -4.57 11.09
N MET A 226 6.67 -3.78 11.19
CA MET A 226 7.84 -3.96 10.33
C MET A 226 8.47 -5.34 10.53
N CYS A 227 8.54 -5.84 11.77
CA CYS A 227 9.03 -7.19 12.06
C CYS A 227 8.14 -8.27 11.42
N ASP A 228 6.82 -8.18 11.60
CA ASP A 228 5.83 -9.10 11.01
C ASP A 228 5.94 -9.14 9.48
N MET A 229 6.32 -8.02 8.85
CA MET A 229 6.50 -7.88 7.41
C MET A 229 7.85 -8.40 6.89
N GLY A 230 8.75 -8.87 7.76
CA GLY A 230 10.10 -9.31 7.40
C GLY A 230 11.13 -8.18 7.29
N LEU A 231 10.75 -6.95 7.65
CA LEU A 231 11.62 -5.76 7.62
C LEU A 231 12.39 -5.65 8.94
N TRP A 232 13.15 -6.69 9.25
CA TRP A 232 13.78 -6.87 10.57
C TRP A 232 14.81 -5.78 10.88
N LYS A 233 15.54 -5.29 9.88
CA LYS A 233 16.55 -4.25 10.06
C LYS A 233 15.92 -2.91 10.41
N GLU A 234 14.87 -2.53 9.70
CA GLU A 234 14.10 -1.30 9.90
C GLU A 234 13.35 -1.36 11.24
N SER A 235 12.76 -2.52 11.56
CA SER A 235 12.14 -2.80 12.85
C SER A 235 13.13 -2.63 14.00
N GLN A 236 14.32 -3.25 13.90
CA GLN A 236 15.39 -3.14 14.88
C GLN A 236 15.75 -1.67 15.12
N HIS A 237 16.04 -0.93 14.05
CA HIS A 237 16.45 0.47 14.15
C HIS A 237 15.39 1.34 14.83
N CYS A 238 14.12 1.16 14.46
CA CYS A 238 12.99 1.89 15.05
C CYS A 238 12.84 1.58 16.54
N LEU A 239 12.87 0.29 16.92
CA LEU A 239 12.70 -0.13 18.31
C LEU A 239 13.90 0.27 19.18
N GLU A 240 15.12 0.20 18.67
CA GLU A 240 16.33 0.69 19.37
C GLU A 240 16.30 2.22 19.54
N TYR A 241 15.81 2.96 18.55
CA TYR A 241 15.60 4.40 18.69
C TYR A 241 14.61 4.72 19.81
N LEU A 242 13.48 4.00 19.87
CA LEU A 242 12.48 4.15 20.94
C LEU A 242 13.07 3.78 22.31
N LEU A 243 13.85 2.68 22.38
CA LEU A 243 14.50 2.22 23.61
C LEU A 243 15.42 3.30 24.22
N ASN A 244 16.08 4.09 23.37
CA ASN A 244 16.99 5.16 23.78
C ASN A 244 16.28 6.51 24.03
N SER A 245 14.97 6.60 23.84
CA SER A 245 14.19 7.82 24.08
C SER A 245 13.91 8.03 25.57
N SER A 246 13.89 9.29 26.02
CA SER A 246 13.95 9.65 27.44
C SER A 246 12.63 9.58 28.24
N GLN A 247 11.58 8.91 27.74
CA GLN A 247 10.27 8.86 28.39
C GLN A 247 9.51 7.53 28.18
N LEU A 248 10.12 6.39 28.52
CA LEU A 248 9.44 5.09 28.49
C LEU A 248 8.89 4.73 29.86
N ASN A 249 7.60 4.38 29.94
CA ASN A 249 7.06 3.69 31.11
C ASN A 249 7.50 2.20 31.09
N ASN A 250 7.34 1.51 32.22
CA ASN A 250 7.75 0.10 32.33
C ASN A 250 7.02 -0.82 31.35
N GLU A 251 5.75 -0.55 31.03
CA GLU A 251 4.96 -1.38 30.10
C GLU A 251 5.51 -1.26 28.67
N ASP A 252 5.78 -0.05 28.20
CA ASP A 252 6.41 0.23 26.90
C ASP A 252 7.82 -0.35 26.82
N LEU A 253 8.62 -0.21 27.89
CA LEU A 253 9.97 -0.77 27.95
C LEU A 253 9.96 -2.30 27.82
N ILE A 254 9.09 -2.99 28.57
CA ILE A 254 8.89 -4.45 28.44
C ILE A 254 8.55 -4.83 27.00
N ARG A 255 7.65 -4.07 26.36
CA ARG A 255 7.19 -4.34 25.00
C ARG A 255 8.28 -4.12 23.96
N ILE A 256 9.06 -3.05 24.07
CA ILE A 256 10.18 -2.76 23.18
C ILE A 256 11.24 -3.86 23.29
N GLU A 257 11.64 -4.20 24.51
CA GLU A 257 12.60 -5.27 24.78
C GLU A 257 12.11 -6.61 24.21
N TYR A 258 10.85 -6.98 24.46
CA TYR A 258 10.27 -8.21 23.89
C TYR A 258 10.27 -8.20 22.35
N SER A 259 9.88 -7.07 21.74
CA SER A 259 9.82 -6.93 20.28
C SER A 259 11.20 -6.98 19.64
N LEU A 260 12.23 -6.43 20.30
CA LEU A 260 13.62 -6.58 19.87
C LEU A 260 14.04 -8.05 19.96
N GLY A 261 13.66 -8.77 21.02
CA GLY A 261 13.83 -10.20 21.12
C GLY A 261 13.29 -10.94 19.89
N ASP A 262 12.05 -10.63 19.49
CA ASP A 262 11.43 -11.22 18.29
C ASP A 262 12.21 -10.90 17.01
N VAL A 263 12.64 -9.66 16.84
CA VAL A 263 13.45 -9.25 15.68
C VAL A 263 14.76 -10.06 15.58
N TYR A 264 15.51 -10.16 16.68
CA TYR A 264 16.75 -10.94 16.71
C TYR A 264 16.50 -12.44 16.51
N GLN A 265 15.38 -12.97 17.03
CA GLN A 265 14.96 -14.34 16.79
C GLN A 265 14.68 -14.59 15.29
N TRP A 266 13.95 -13.71 14.62
CA TRP A 266 13.69 -13.85 13.18
C TRP A 266 14.96 -13.74 12.31
N LYS A 267 15.96 -12.97 12.77
CA LYS A 267 17.31 -12.92 12.18
C LYS A 267 18.18 -14.16 12.50
N ALA A 268 17.68 -15.11 13.29
CA ALA A 268 18.42 -16.25 13.82
C ALA A 268 19.63 -15.88 14.72
N GLU A 269 19.59 -14.71 15.34
CA GLU A 269 20.57 -14.19 16.29
C GLU A 269 20.14 -14.53 17.73
N TRP A 270 20.06 -15.83 18.03
CA TRP A 270 19.40 -16.38 19.22
C TRP A 270 19.96 -15.89 20.56
N TYR A 271 21.27 -15.63 20.63
CA TYR A 271 21.91 -15.14 21.85
C TYR A 271 21.46 -13.72 22.19
N ASP A 272 21.35 -12.86 21.19
CA ASP A 272 20.89 -11.48 21.38
C ASP A 272 19.39 -11.47 21.64
N ALA A 273 18.60 -12.28 20.93
CA ALA A 273 17.18 -12.47 21.20
C ALA A 273 16.92 -12.79 22.68
N ARG A 274 17.67 -13.76 23.23
CA ARG A 274 17.59 -14.13 24.64
C ARG A 274 17.90 -12.97 25.59
N LYS A 275 18.92 -12.15 25.31
CA LYS A 275 19.28 -11.00 26.17
C LYS A 275 18.10 -10.02 26.29
N TYR A 276 17.44 -9.73 25.18
CA TYR A 276 16.28 -8.84 25.14
C TYR A 276 15.07 -9.45 25.87
N TYR A 277 14.79 -10.75 25.69
CA TYR A 277 13.76 -11.44 26.46
C TYR A 277 14.04 -11.46 27.97
N ASP A 278 15.29 -11.70 28.38
CA ASP A 278 15.70 -11.72 29.79
C ASP A 278 15.55 -10.33 30.43
N ARG A 279 15.84 -9.24 29.70
CA ARG A 279 15.61 -7.86 30.16
C ARG A 279 14.12 -7.56 30.34
N ALA A 280 13.29 -7.91 29.36
CA ALA A 280 11.84 -7.78 29.47
C ALA A 280 11.31 -8.54 30.70
N TYR A 281 11.76 -9.77 30.90
CA TYR A 281 11.39 -10.61 32.05
C TYR A 281 11.82 -10.00 33.39
N ALA A 282 13.05 -9.46 33.47
CA ALA A 282 13.54 -8.81 34.69
C ALA A 282 12.67 -7.61 35.11
N ILE A 283 12.19 -6.82 34.14
CA ILE A 283 11.30 -5.69 34.42
C ILE A 283 9.93 -6.20 34.91
N ILE A 284 9.36 -7.20 34.24
CA ILE A 284 8.08 -7.82 34.66
C ILE A 284 8.17 -8.31 36.12
N LYS A 285 9.27 -8.96 36.49
CA LYS A 285 9.48 -9.47 37.85
C LYS A 285 9.50 -8.36 38.92
N ASN A 286 9.97 -7.17 38.55
CA ASN A 286 10.09 -6.03 39.46
C ASN A 286 8.82 -5.16 39.52
N VAL A 287 7.88 -5.33 38.58
CA VAL A 287 6.57 -4.65 38.59
C VAL A 287 5.58 -5.55 39.34
N GLN A 288 5.05 -5.10 40.49
CA GLN A 288 4.00 -5.85 41.20
C GLN A 288 2.79 -6.07 40.27
N PRO A 289 2.22 -7.29 40.22
CA PRO A 289 1.01 -7.51 39.45
C PRO A 289 -0.08 -6.58 39.98
N LYS A 290 -0.67 -5.74 39.11
CA LYS A 290 -1.89 -5.02 39.44
C LYS A 290 -2.92 -6.10 39.79
N ASN A 291 -3.24 -6.23 41.08
CA ASN A 291 -4.28 -7.13 41.56
C ASN A 291 -5.53 -6.85 40.73
N ILE A 292 -5.96 -7.84 39.94
CA ILE A 292 -7.25 -7.82 39.25
C ILE A 292 -8.28 -7.84 40.38
N LYS A 293 -8.91 -6.67 40.62
CA LYS A 293 -10.09 -6.56 41.47
C LYS A 293 -11.32 -6.96 40.69
#